data_AF-A0A497KF42-F1
#
_entry.id   AF-A0A497KF42-F1
#
_cell.length_a   1.000
_cell.length_b   1.000
_cell.length_c   1.000
_cell.angle_alpha   90.00
_cell.angle_beta   90.00
_cell.angle_gamma   90.00
#
_symmetry.space_group_name_H-M   'P 1'
#
loop_
_entity.id
_entity.type
_entity.pdbx_description
1 polymer ?
#
loop_
_entity_poly.entity_id
_entity_poly.type
_entity_poly.pdbx_seq_one_letter_code
_entity_poly.pdbx_strand_id
1 'polypeptide(L)'
;VTPVGRGLDLTEYDYTLFSEVKCREILRDLGLGPDGSVYPCCGPLASKITLGNINEKSLKKILEEAEQNPFFASIREGAPVSGVFTSKCHACLSLRE
;
A
#
# COMPACT_ATOMS: atom_id res chain seq x y z
N VAL A 1 6.23 -9.68 24.86
CA VAL A 1 5.06 -9.24 24.05
C VAL A 1 5.52 -8.04 23.25
N THR A 2 5.48 -8.13 21.92
CA THR A 2 5.94 -7.04 21.04
C THR A 2 4.72 -6.23 20.60
N PRO A 3 4.64 -4.92 20.89
CA PRO A 3 3.47 -4.13 20.56
C PRO A 3 3.39 -3.89 19.05
N VAL A 4 2.18 -3.97 18.51
CA VAL A 4 1.84 -3.60 17.14
C VAL A 4 0.73 -2.54 17.20
N GLY A 5 0.91 -1.40 16.51
CA GLY A 5 -0.02 -0.26 16.59
C GLY A 5 0.17 0.66 17.82
N ARG A 6 -0.93 1.24 18.34
CA ARG A 6 -0.97 2.30 19.40
C ARG A 6 -0.55 1.84 20.82
N GLY A 7 0.14 0.71 20.97
CA GLY A 7 0.58 0.23 22.28
C GLY A 7 -0.56 -0.22 23.21
N LEU A 8 -1.55 -0.93 22.66
CA LEU A 8 -2.68 -1.48 23.42
C LEU A 8 -2.46 -2.97 23.70
N ASP A 9 -2.69 -3.39 24.95
CA ASP A 9 -2.80 -4.81 25.32
C ASP A 9 -4.18 -5.32 24.89
N LEU A 10 -4.19 -6.25 23.93
CA LEU A 10 -5.43 -6.85 23.42
C LEU A 10 -5.85 -8.03 24.31
N THR A 11 -6.92 -7.86 25.08
CA THR A 11 -7.62 -8.94 25.77
C THR A 11 -8.65 -9.56 24.82
N GLU A 12 -8.33 -10.75 24.29
CA GLU A 12 -9.16 -11.65 23.47
C GLU A 12 -9.77 -11.09 22.15
N TYR A 13 -9.26 -11.63 21.04
CA TYR A 13 -9.90 -11.90 19.74
C TYR A 13 -10.98 -10.94 19.22
N ASP A 14 -10.84 -9.62 19.37
CA ASP A 14 -11.62 -8.65 18.58
C ASP A 14 -11.03 -8.49 17.17
N TYR A 15 -10.91 -9.62 16.45
CA TYR A 15 -10.52 -9.64 15.05
C TYR A 15 -11.78 -9.54 14.21
N THR A 16 -12.24 -8.32 13.94
CA THR A 16 -13.12 -8.11 12.80
C THR A 16 -12.30 -8.42 11.54
N LEU A 17 -12.39 -9.67 11.09
CA LEU A 17 -11.86 -10.16 9.83
C LEU A 17 -12.59 -9.44 8.69
N PHE A 18 -12.06 -8.30 8.25
CA PHE A 18 -12.49 -7.74 6.98
C PHE A 18 -12.03 -8.69 5.87
N SER A 19 -13.00 -9.38 5.26
CA SER A 19 -12.75 -10.31 4.15
C SER A 19 -12.15 -9.61 2.94
N GLU A 20 -12.34 -8.29 2.82
CA GLU A 20 -11.86 -7.46 1.73
C GLU A 20 -11.35 -6.12 2.29
N VAL A 21 -10.15 -5.72 1.89
CA VAL A 21 -9.54 -4.47 2.30
C VAL A 21 -9.19 -3.62 1.09
N LYS A 22 -9.46 -2.32 1.19
CA LYS A 22 -9.25 -1.32 0.14
C LYS A 22 -8.20 -0.31 0.59
N CYS A 23 -7.33 0.13 -0.33
CA CYS A 23 -6.42 1.25 -0.07
C CYS A 23 -6.70 2.40 -1.05
N ARG A 24 -7.37 3.45 -0.58
CA ARG A 24 -7.64 4.67 -1.38
C ARG A 24 -6.45 5.63 -1.47
N GLU A 25 -5.41 5.40 -0.68
CA GLU A 25 -4.22 6.25 -0.62
C GLU A 25 -3.15 5.85 -1.63
N ILE A 26 -3.29 4.69 -2.29
CA ILE A 26 -2.37 4.29 -3.36
C ILE A 26 -2.38 5.34 -4.47
N LEU A 27 -1.19 5.76 -4.90
CA LEU A 27 -0.97 6.86 -5.85
C LEU A 27 -1.42 8.26 -5.36
N ARG A 28 -1.84 8.41 -4.10
CA ARG A 28 -2.20 9.71 -3.49
C ARG A 28 -1.24 10.14 -2.41
N ASP A 29 -0.85 9.20 -1.56
CA ASP A 29 0.26 9.36 -0.61
C ASP A 29 1.47 8.69 -1.22
N LEU A 30 2.52 9.44 -1.53
CA LEU A 30 3.65 8.99 -2.36
C LEU A 30 4.93 8.96 -1.53
N GLY A 31 5.73 7.92 -1.73
CA GLY A 31 7.10 7.90 -1.23
C GLY A 31 8.03 8.59 -2.22
N LEU A 32 8.97 9.39 -1.73
CA LEU A 32 10.06 9.93 -2.52
C LEU A 32 11.39 9.57 -1.85
N GLY A 33 12.24 8.87 -2.59
CA GLY A 33 13.59 8.51 -2.18
C GLY A 33 14.57 9.68 -2.34
N PRO A 34 15.68 9.70 -1.58
CA PRO A 34 16.70 10.75 -1.68
C PRO A 34 17.44 10.74 -3.02
N ASP A 35 17.39 9.64 -3.77
CA ASP A 35 17.90 9.47 -5.12
C ASP A 35 16.91 9.95 -6.21
N GLY A 36 15.73 10.45 -5.80
CA GLY A 36 14.65 10.85 -6.68
C GLY A 36 13.68 9.74 -7.07
N SER A 37 13.85 8.51 -6.57
CA SER A 37 12.93 7.39 -6.83
C SER A 37 11.53 7.68 -6.26
N VAL A 38 10.49 7.45 -7.06
CA VAL A 38 9.09 7.65 -6.67
C VAL A 38 8.43 6.31 -6.40
N TYR A 39 7.73 6.21 -5.26
CA TYR A 39 7.06 5.00 -4.80
C TYR A 39 5.54 5.19 -4.73
N PRO A 40 4.76 4.12 -4.95
CA PRO A 40 3.30 4.22 -5.06
C PRO A 40 2.59 4.47 -3.72
N CYS A 41 3.25 4.18 -2.60
CA CYS A 41 2.80 4.57 -1.25
C CYS A 41 3.96 4.58 -0.24
N CYS A 42 3.69 5.03 0.99
CA CYS A 42 4.62 4.95 2.13
C CYS A 42 4.68 3.56 2.80
N GLY A 43 3.87 2.60 2.35
CA GLY A 43 3.74 1.27 2.93
C GLY A 43 4.72 0.23 2.34
N PRO A 44 4.52 -1.07 2.68
CA PRO A 44 5.41 -2.16 2.27
C PRO A 44 5.60 -2.29 0.76
N LEU A 45 4.62 -1.86 -0.03
CA LEU A 45 4.69 -1.88 -1.49
C LEU A 45 5.85 -1.05 -2.06
N ALA A 46 6.28 0.00 -1.35
CA ALA A 46 7.45 0.80 -1.72
C ALA A 46 8.74 -0.03 -1.83
N SER A 47 8.86 -1.11 -1.06
CA SER A 47 10.01 -2.02 -1.13
C SER A 47 10.00 -2.93 -2.37
N LYS A 48 8.89 -2.94 -3.12
CA LYS A 48 8.65 -3.89 -4.22
C LYS A 48 8.40 -3.23 -5.57
N ILE A 49 8.00 -1.97 -5.59
CA ILE A 49 7.64 -1.23 -6.80
C ILE A 49 8.19 0.19 -6.71
N THR A 50 8.94 0.57 -7.72
CA THR A 50 9.31 1.96 -8.03
C THR A 50 8.51 2.39 -9.25
N LEU A 51 7.85 3.55 -9.19
CA LEU A 51 7.05 4.11 -10.31
C LEU A 51 7.93 4.81 -11.35
N GLY A 52 9.07 5.34 -10.93
CA GLY A 52 10.02 6.06 -11.77
C GLY A 52 10.95 6.93 -10.93
N ASN A 53 11.67 7.85 -11.57
CA ASN A 53 12.54 8.81 -10.90
C ASN A 53 12.22 10.24 -11.36
N ILE A 54 12.10 11.17 -10.40
CA ILE A 54 11.77 12.59 -10.69
C ILE A 54 12.87 13.32 -11.47
N ASN A 55 14.10 12.81 -11.43
CA ASN A 55 15.23 13.36 -12.17
C ASN A 55 15.16 13.02 -13.67
N GLU A 56 14.35 12.03 -14.06
CA GLU A 56 14.21 11.58 -15.45
C GLU A 56 12.91 12.07 -16.11
N LYS A 57 11.80 12.08 -15.35
CA LYS A 57 10.49 12.49 -15.83
C LYS A 57 9.71 13.24 -14.75
N SER A 58 8.79 14.11 -15.17
CA SER A 58 7.97 14.86 -14.24
C SER A 58 7.10 13.93 -13.39
N LEU A 59 6.87 14.30 -12.13
CA LEU A 59 6.01 13.53 -11.22
C LEU A 59 4.62 13.30 -11.82
N LYS A 60 4.06 14.30 -12.51
CA LYS A 60 2.79 14.17 -13.23
C LYS A 60 2.82 13.02 -14.23
N LYS A 61 3.86 12.93 -15.06
CA LYS A 61 3.97 11.88 -16.07
C LYS A 61 4.12 10.49 -15.43
N ILE A 62 4.90 10.39 -14.36
CA ILE A 62 5.04 9.16 -13.56
C ILE A 62 3.68 8.68 -13.07
N LEU A 63 2.87 9.59 -12.52
CA LEU A 63 1.56 9.25 -11.97
C LEU A 63 0.54 8.92 -13.06
N GLU A 64 0.53 9.64 -14.18
CA GLU A 64 -0.33 9.31 -15.33
C GLU A 64 -0.05 7.90 -15.88
N GLU A 65 1.23 7.50 -15.96
CA GLU A 65 1.63 6.15 -16.35
C GLU A 65 1.24 5.11 -15.28
N ALA A 66 1.41 5.44 -14.00
CA ALA A 66 1.02 4.57 -12.90
C ALA A 66 -0.50 4.33 -12.87
N GLU A 67 -1.32 5.35 -13.10
CA GLU A 67 -2.78 5.24 -13.12
C GLU A 67 -3.31 4.29 -14.22
N GLN A 68 -2.54 4.08 -15.29
CA GLN A 68 -2.90 3.14 -16.35
C GLN A 68 -2.63 1.68 -15.97
N ASN A 69 -1.89 1.42 -14.89
CA ASN A 69 -1.61 0.07 -14.45
C ASN A 69 -2.79 -0.51 -13.63
N PRO A 70 -3.47 -1.56 -14.13
CA PRO A 70 -4.66 -2.12 -13.49
C PRO A 70 -4.38 -2.66 -12.08
N PHE A 71 -3.13 -2.96 -11.74
CA PHE A 71 -2.74 -3.38 -10.39
C PHE A 71 -3.05 -2.32 -9.32
N PHE A 72 -2.86 -1.02 -9.61
CA PHE A 72 -3.18 0.01 -8.62
C PHE A 72 -4.69 0.26 -8.54
N ALA A 73 -5.44 0.02 -9.62
CA ALA A 73 -6.89 0.05 -9.60
C ALA A 73 -7.45 -1.07 -8.70
N SER A 74 -6.95 -2.30 -8.82
CA SER A 74 -7.41 -3.42 -7.99
C SER A 74 -7.14 -3.20 -6.48
N ILE A 75 -6.02 -2.56 -6.12
CA ILE A 75 -5.75 -2.17 -4.73
C ILE A 75 -6.80 -1.18 -4.18
N ARG A 76 -7.31 -0.26 -5.01
CA ARG A 76 -8.35 0.71 -4.62
C ARG A 76 -9.73 0.09 -4.53
N GLU A 77 -10.01 -0.83 -5.45
CA GLU A 77 -11.28 -1.53 -5.55
C GLU A 77 -11.44 -2.53 -4.41
N GLY A 78 -10.36 -3.14 -3.97
CA GLY A 78 -10.31 -4.02 -2.82
C GLY A 78 -9.71 -5.37 -3.15
N ALA A 79 -9.01 -5.94 -2.18
CA ALA A 79 -8.45 -7.27 -2.28
C ALA A 79 -8.96 -8.14 -1.14
N PRO A 80 -9.24 -9.43 -1.39
CA PRO A 80 -9.46 -10.36 -0.31
C PRO A 80 -8.18 -10.49 0.51
N VAL A 81 -8.29 -10.40 1.83
CA VAL A 81 -7.14 -10.59 2.73
C VAL A 81 -7.50 -11.64 3.77
N SER A 82 -6.52 -12.46 4.16
CA SER A 82 -6.65 -13.43 5.25
C SER A 82 -5.57 -13.15 6.30
N GLY A 83 -5.91 -13.33 7.58
CA GLY A 83 -4.94 -13.15 8.67
C GLY A 83 -5.55 -12.63 9.96
N VAL A 84 -4.78 -12.75 11.04
CA VAL A 84 -5.14 -12.32 12.40
C VAL A 84 -5.15 -10.78 12.52
N PHE A 85 -4.62 -10.06 11.53
CA PHE A 85 -4.66 -8.59 11.49
C PHE A 85 -4.89 -8.11 10.06
N THR A 86 -5.79 -7.14 9.87
CA THR A 86 -6.10 -6.57 8.55
C THR A 86 -5.91 -5.06 8.57
N SER A 87 -5.30 -4.52 7.51
CA SER A 87 -5.09 -3.07 7.35
C SER A 87 -4.99 -2.72 5.87
N LYS A 88 -5.18 -1.44 5.51
CA LYS A 88 -5.13 -0.97 4.11
C LYS A 88 -3.90 -1.45 3.33
N CYS A 89 -2.76 -1.61 3.99
CA CYS A 89 -1.52 -2.07 3.37
C CYS A 89 -1.55 -3.56 2.99
N HIS A 90 -2.39 -4.38 3.62
CA HIS A 90 -2.54 -5.79 3.27
C HIS A 90 -3.14 -5.97 1.88
N ALA A 91 -3.96 -5.02 1.39
CA ALA A 91 -4.48 -5.04 0.03
C ALA A 91 -3.36 -5.15 -1.02
N CYS A 92 -2.21 -4.52 -0.76
CA CYS A 92 -1.05 -4.56 -1.66
C CYS A 92 -0.27 -5.87 -1.58
N LEU A 93 -0.30 -6.56 -0.43
CA LEU A 93 0.41 -7.82 -0.22
C LEU A 93 -0.39 -8.99 -0.79
N SER A 94 -1.69 -9.03 -0.57
CA SER A 94 -2.56 -10.12 -1.02
C SER A 94 -2.77 -10.18 -2.54
N LEU A 95 -2.56 -9.09 -3.28
CA LEU A 95 -2.66 -9.06 -4.74
C LEU A 95 -1.36 -9.44 -5.47
N ARG A 96 -0.30 -9.77 -4.73
CA ARG A 96 1.02 -10.14 -5.30
C ARG A 96 1.49 -11.55 -4.97
N GLU A 97 0.74 -12.29 -4.16
CA GLU A 97 0.97 -13.73 -3.92
C GLU A 97 0.22 -14.59 -4.93
#